data_AF-A0AAD5YZP5-F1
#
_entry.id   AF-A0AAD5YZP5-F1
#
_cell.length_a   1.000
_cell.length_b   1.000
_cell.length_c   1.000
_cell.angle_alpha   90.00
_cell.angle_beta   90.00
_cell.angle_gamma   90.00
#
_symmetry.space_group_name_H-M   'P 1'
#
loop_
_entity.id
_entity.type
_entity.pdbx_description
1 polymer ?
#
loop_
_entity_poly.entity_id
_entity_poly.type
_entity_poly.pdbx_seq_one_letter_code
_entity_poly.pdbx_strand_id
1 'polypeptide(L)'
;MNVSRGTHDTDMKKDGDNMDYWRIILLGDCVGKTALIERDWNPTIEEIYQKELMVDSCASFIEIIDTSGAEEYTSFREQWSRKAQGFIFVYSITSRNSFEQVPEYYRSMRRVIGDVDVPFILVGNKSDLKYDRQVSWNEGAALSDHLGCVFFEASAKSGENIDLIFFNLIRGLRGSALVIPEKARIHRENARVMRLQNEIDYIYSELRKTAYGQTVQAMFHKASNEQSQILEPLLAQADSEDLKPEEKEKLEEMIREEYILCLREFRGYFAEVKAMGIKVGPYIREFYGLPEPTKRKRFRFF
;
A
#
# COMPACT_ATOMS: atom_id res chain seq x y z
N MET A 1 -19.05 44.35 -48.96
CA MET A 1 -19.77 43.26 -48.28
C MET A 1 -18.75 42.18 -47.91
N ASN A 2 -18.80 41.72 -46.65
CA ASN A 2 -18.16 40.55 -46.04
C ASN A 2 -16.61 40.55 -45.99
N VAL A 3 -15.91 40.82 -44.89
CA VAL A 3 -15.95 40.36 -43.46
C VAL A 3 -15.22 39.02 -43.25
N SER A 4 -14.06 39.17 -42.58
CA SER A 4 -13.42 38.35 -41.52
C SER A 4 -12.55 37.11 -41.77
N ARG A 5 -11.38 37.18 -41.09
CA ARG A 5 -10.65 36.16 -40.28
C ARG A 5 -10.08 34.96 -41.05
N GLY A 6 -8.77 34.69 -41.14
CA GLY A 6 -7.66 34.97 -40.23
C GLY A 6 -7.46 33.79 -39.28
N THR A 7 -6.44 32.96 -39.52
CA THR A 7 -5.63 32.29 -38.49
C THR A 7 -4.48 31.52 -39.13
N HIS A 8 -3.28 31.82 -38.60
CA HIS A 8 -2.05 31.05 -38.60
C HIS A 8 -2.11 29.59 -39.06
N ASP A 9 -1.30 29.30 -40.09
CA ASP A 9 -0.62 28.01 -40.22
C ASP A 9 0.26 27.81 -38.99
N THR A 10 -0.26 27.08 -38.00
CA THR A 10 0.57 26.33 -37.07
C THR A 10 0.68 24.92 -37.61
N ASP A 11 1.86 24.58 -38.11
CA ASP A 11 2.32 23.23 -38.33
C ASP A 11 1.93 22.34 -37.14
N MET A 12 0.87 21.56 -37.30
CA MET A 12 0.64 20.41 -36.45
C MET A 12 1.75 19.42 -36.76
N LYS A 13 2.75 19.37 -35.88
CA LYS A 13 3.66 18.25 -35.78
C LYS A 13 2.81 16.97 -35.70
N LYS A 14 2.91 16.15 -36.74
CA LYS A 14 2.54 14.74 -36.66
C LYS A 14 3.55 14.07 -35.75
N ASP A 15 3.25 14.02 -34.46
CA ASP A 15 3.93 13.10 -33.57
C ASP A 15 3.52 11.69 -34.00
N GLY A 16 4.50 10.93 -34.50
CA GLY A 16 4.31 9.53 -34.85
C GLY A 16 3.86 8.78 -33.61
N ASP A 17 2.69 8.15 -33.71
CA ASP A 17 2.00 7.41 -32.66
C ASP A 17 2.82 6.16 -32.29
N ASN A 18 3.89 6.35 -31.53
CA ASN A 18 4.69 5.26 -30.98
C ASN A 18 4.01 4.80 -29.70
N MET A 19 2.99 3.95 -29.88
CA MET A 19 2.29 3.28 -28.80
C MET A 19 3.29 2.53 -27.91
N ASP A 20 3.26 2.78 -26.60
CA ASP A 20 4.17 2.09 -25.68
C ASP A 20 3.90 0.58 -25.72
N TYR A 21 4.95 -0.23 -25.79
CA TYR A 21 4.84 -1.69 -25.72
C TYR A 21 5.44 -2.19 -24.40
N TRP A 22 4.64 -2.93 -23.64
CA TRP A 22 5.04 -3.47 -22.33
C TRP A 22 4.81 -4.97 -22.24
N ARG A 23 5.86 -5.71 -21.88
CA ARG A 23 5.77 -7.14 -21.53
C ARG A 23 5.72 -7.34 -20.03
N ILE A 24 4.67 -8.00 -19.55
CA ILE A 24 4.36 -8.21 -18.14
C ILE A 24 4.25 -9.71 -17.85
N ILE A 25 4.76 -10.15 -16.70
CA ILE A 25 4.63 -11.54 -16.24
C ILE A 25 3.78 -11.59 -14.97
N LEU A 26 2.82 -12.52 -14.92
CA LEU A 26 2.08 -12.87 -13.69
C LEU A 26 2.64 -14.15 -13.08
N LEU A 27 2.92 -14.13 -11.77
CA LEU A 27 3.47 -15.26 -11.01
C LEU A 27 2.57 -15.61 -9.83
N GLY A 28 2.41 -16.91 -9.54
CA GLY A 28 1.57 -17.42 -8.45
C GLY A 28 0.89 -18.75 -8.77
N ASP A 29 0.77 -19.64 -7.79
CA ASP A 29 0.24 -20.99 -8.01
C ASP A 29 -1.24 -21.16 -7.64
N CYS A 30 -2.10 -21.48 -8.61
CA CYS A 30 -3.54 -21.73 -8.43
C CYS A 30 -4.34 -20.57 -7.76
N VAL A 31 -3.86 -19.34 -7.93
CA VAL A 31 -4.39 -18.12 -7.29
C VAL A 31 -5.43 -17.37 -8.11
N GLY A 32 -5.68 -17.80 -9.36
CA GLY A 32 -6.62 -17.14 -10.27
C GLY A 32 -5.99 -16.07 -11.16
N LYS A 33 -4.75 -16.27 -11.63
CA LYS A 33 -4.04 -15.35 -12.54
C LYS A 33 -4.77 -15.20 -13.87
N THR A 34 -5.12 -16.31 -14.51
CA THR A 34 -5.93 -16.36 -15.74
C THR A 34 -7.24 -15.60 -15.57
N ALA A 35 -7.93 -15.80 -14.44
CA ALA A 35 -9.19 -15.11 -14.13
C ALA A 35 -9.03 -13.58 -13.94
N LEU A 36 -7.85 -13.09 -13.52
CA LEU A 36 -7.57 -11.65 -13.48
C LEU A 36 -7.45 -11.04 -14.89
N ILE A 37 -7.11 -11.86 -15.90
CA ILE A 37 -6.84 -11.42 -17.28
C ILE A 37 -8.05 -11.68 -18.19
N GLU A 38 -8.77 -12.78 -18.06
CA GLU A 38 -9.73 -13.25 -19.08
C GLU A 38 -10.94 -12.36 -19.36
N ARG A 39 -11.30 -11.43 -18.47
CA ARG A 39 -12.57 -10.68 -18.63
C ARG A 39 -12.60 -9.78 -19.87
N ASP A 40 -11.45 -9.27 -20.31
CA ASP A 40 -11.38 -8.25 -21.37
C ASP A 40 -10.11 -8.33 -22.24
N TRP A 41 -9.40 -9.45 -22.22
CA TRP A 41 -8.11 -9.62 -22.91
C TRP A 41 -8.20 -10.65 -24.02
N ASN A 42 -7.50 -10.39 -25.12
CA ASN A 42 -7.50 -11.28 -26.27
C ASN A 42 -6.38 -12.32 -26.10
N PRO A 43 -6.70 -13.63 -25.99
CA PRO A 43 -5.68 -14.66 -26.00
C PRO A 43 -5.06 -14.74 -27.40
N THR A 44 -3.72 -14.80 -27.46
CA THR A 44 -2.98 -14.95 -28.73
C THR A 44 -2.41 -16.35 -28.88
N ILE A 45 -1.88 -16.89 -27.78
CA ILE A 45 -1.37 -18.26 -27.63
C ILE A 45 -1.79 -18.72 -26.22
N GLU A 46 -1.89 -20.02 -25.96
CA GLU A 46 -2.00 -20.55 -24.60
C GLU A 46 -0.92 -19.86 -23.74
N GLU A 47 -1.34 -19.16 -22.67
CA GLU A 47 -0.50 -18.35 -21.76
C GLU A 47 -0.16 -16.90 -22.16
N ILE A 48 -0.38 -16.46 -23.41
CA ILE A 48 -0.11 -15.07 -23.82
C ILE A 48 -1.40 -14.31 -24.13
N TYR A 49 -1.61 -13.21 -23.40
CA TYR A 49 -2.77 -12.34 -23.52
C TYR A 49 -2.33 -10.94 -23.92
N GLN A 50 -3.06 -10.31 -24.84
CA GLN A 50 -2.73 -8.98 -25.33
C GLN A 50 -3.93 -8.03 -25.24
N LYS A 51 -3.66 -6.77 -24.88
CA LYS A 51 -4.67 -5.72 -24.81
C LYS A 51 -4.05 -4.34 -24.98
N GLU A 52 -4.81 -3.47 -25.63
CA GLU A 52 -4.57 -2.03 -25.63
C GLU A 52 -5.28 -1.38 -24.44
N LEU A 53 -4.53 -0.67 -23.61
CA LEU A 53 -5.06 0.13 -22.50
C LEU A 53 -4.75 1.61 -22.69
N MET A 54 -5.74 2.46 -22.43
CA MET A 54 -5.55 3.91 -22.31
C MET A 54 -5.25 4.25 -20.85
N VAL A 55 -3.98 4.55 -20.54
CA VAL A 55 -3.55 4.91 -19.19
C VAL A 55 -3.09 6.36 -19.19
N ASP A 56 -3.71 7.18 -18.35
CA ASP A 56 -3.44 8.62 -18.22
C ASP A 56 -3.47 9.36 -19.57
N SER A 57 -4.46 9.01 -20.41
CA SER A 57 -4.63 9.52 -21.78
C SER A 57 -3.56 9.11 -22.80
N CYS A 58 -2.68 8.17 -22.44
CA CYS A 58 -1.66 7.63 -23.34
C CYS A 58 -1.91 6.13 -23.61
N ALA A 59 -2.00 5.76 -24.89
CA ALA A 59 -2.18 4.37 -25.31
C ALA A 59 -0.96 3.50 -24.93
N SER A 60 -1.23 2.27 -24.50
CA SER A 60 -0.23 1.25 -24.20
C SER A 60 -0.69 -0.09 -24.71
N PHE A 61 0.18 -0.76 -25.47
CA PHE A 61 0.00 -2.15 -25.85
C PHE A 61 0.68 -3.03 -24.82
N ILE A 62 -0.09 -3.95 -24.23
CA ILE A 62 0.39 -4.80 -23.16
C ILE A 62 0.33 -6.24 -23.63
N GLU A 63 1.44 -6.94 -23.41
CA GLU A 63 1.53 -8.38 -23.54
C GLU A 63 1.73 -8.99 -22.14
N ILE A 64 0.75 -9.77 -21.71
CA ILE A 64 0.79 -10.50 -20.45
C ILE A 64 1.13 -11.97 -20.72
N ILE A 65 2.06 -12.47 -19.92
CA ILE A 65 2.42 -13.89 -19.86
C ILE A 65 1.86 -14.46 -18.56
N ASP A 66 0.83 -15.31 -18.68
CA ASP A 66 0.20 -16.04 -17.58
C ASP A 66 0.93 -17.37 -17.37
N THR A 67 1.90 -17.40 -16.45
CA THR A 67 2.68 -18.63 -16.21
C THR A 67 1.86 -19.59 -15.35
N SER A 68 1.55 -20.81 -15.82
CA SER A 68 0.96 -21.82 -14.93
C SER A 68 1.91 -22.18 -13.77
N GLY A 69 1.37 -22.47 -12.57
CA GLY A 69 2.16 -22.67 -11.34
C GLY A 69 3.08 -23.90 -11.34
N ALA A 70 2.93 -24.80 -12.32
CA ALA A 70 3.72 -26.02 -12.43
C ALA A 70 5.04 -25.85 -13.23
N GLU A 71 5.23 -24.74 -13.94
CA GLU A 71 6.37 -24.53 -14.85
C GLU A 71 7.51 -23.71 -14.27
N GLU A 72 7.61 -23.63 -12.95
CA GLU A 72 8.57 -22.78 -12.22
C GLU A 72 10.06 -23.04 -12.56
N TYR A 73 10.38 -24.09 -13.33
CA TYR A 73 11.72 -24.60 -13.58
C TYR A 73 12.15 -24.73 -15.06
N THR A 74 11.41 -24.18 -16.03
CA THR A 74 11.77 -24.34 -17.45
C THR A 74 12.68 -23.22 -17.98
N SER A 75 13.54 -23.55 -18.96
CA SER A 75 14.39 -22.61 -19.70
C SER A 75 13.61 -21.56 -20.50
N PHE A 76 12.32 -21.82 -20.76
CA PHE A 76 11.39 -20.89 -21.39
C PHE A 76 11.16 -19.66 -20.50
N ARG A 77 10.98 -19.86 -19.19
CA ARG A 77 10.82 -18.78 -18.20
C ARG A 77 12.02 -17.83 -18.16
N GLU A 78 13.25 -18.33 -18.23
CA GLU A 78 14.44 -17.46 -18.23
C GLU A 78 14.46 -16.49 -19.42
N GLN A 79 14.03 -16.94 -20.60
CA GLN A 79 13.98 -16.07 -21.77
C GLN A 79 12.89 -14.99 -21.65
N TRP A 80 11.72 -15.34 -21.14
CA TRP A 80 10.62 -14.39 -20.95
C TRP A 80 10.93 -13.41 -19.82
N SER A 81 11.46 -13.88 -18.70
CA SER A 81 11.83 -13.05 -17.56
C SER A 81 12.93 -12.04 -17.89
N ARG A 82 13.86 -12.34 -18.80
CA ARG A 82 14.86 -11.37 -19.28
C ARG A 82 14.26 -10.25 -20.15
N LYS A 83 13.13 -10.50 -20.80
CA LYS A 83 12.45 -9.52 -21.66
C LYS A 83 11.25 -8.86 -20.97
N ALA A 84 10.87 -9.32 -19.78
CA ALA A 84 9.79 -8.75 -19.02
C ALA A 84 10.23 -7.42 -18.44
N GLN A 85 9.34 -6.44 -18.56
CA GLN A 85 9.56 -5.07 -18.10
C GLN A 85 8.80 -4.80 -16.80
N GLY A 86 7.85 -5.66 -16.42
CA GLY A 86 7.07 -5.54 -15.19
C GLY A 86 6.56 -6.88 -14.69
N PHE A 87 6.31 -6.98 -13.39
CA PHE A 87 5.94 -8.24 -12.74
C PHE A 87 4.77 -8.04 -11.78
N ILE A 88 3.86 -9.01 -11.77
CA ILE A 88 2.75 -9.07 -10.83
C ILE A 88 2.85 -10.40 -10.08
N PHE A 89 3.07 -10.33 -8.77
CA PHE A 89 2.96 -11.49 -7.90
C PHE A 89 1.54 -11.58 -7.36
N VAL A 90 0.90 -12.72 -7.59
CA VAL A 90 -0.48 -12.96 -7.20
C VAL A 90 -0.49 -14.07 -6.15
N TYR A 91 -1.19 -13.84 -5.04
CA TYR A 91 -1.58 -14.88 -4.08
C TYR A 91 -3.09 -14.86 -3.88
N SER A 92 -3.64 -15.86 -3.22
CA SER A 92 -5.06 -15.93 -2.85
C SER A 92 -5.19 -15.60 -1.38
N ILE A 93 -6.06 -14.64 -1.00
CA ILE A 93 -6.26 -14.30 0.42
C ILE A 93 -6.77 -15.49 1.25
N THR A 94 -7.33 -16.49 0.57
CA THR A 94 -7.84 -17.74 1.15
C THR A 94 -6.83 -18.89 1.19
N SER A 95 -5.56 -18.65 0.83
CA SER A 95 -4.51 -19.67 0.84
C SER A 95 -3.21 -19.09 1.38
N ARG A 96 -2.91 -19.38 2.66
CA ARG A 96 -1.65 -18.96 3.29
C ARG A 96 -0.43 -19.51 2.55
N ASN A 97 -0.49 -20.76 2.09
CA ASN A 97 0.59 -21.37 1.31
C ASN A 97 0.93 -20.53 0.06
N SER A 98 -0.07 -20.03 -0.67
CA SER A 98 0.18 -19.20 -1.86
C SER A 98 0.87 -17.87 -1.53
N PHE A 99 0.61 -17.31 -0.35
CA PHE A 99 1.26 -16.09 0.15
C PHE A 99 2.71 -16.34 0.54
N GLU A 100 2.99 -17.46 1.22
CA GLU A 100 4.33 -17.84 1.67
C GLU A 100 5.29 -18.15 0.52
N GLN A 101 4.78 -18.46 -0.67
CA GLN A 101 5.59 -18.69 -1.88
C GLN A 101 6.05 -17.40 -2.58
N VAL A 102 5.36 -16.27 -2.37
CA VAL A 102 5.66 -14.99 -3.04
C VAL A 102 7.13 -14.55 -2.86
N PRO A 103 7.74 -14.61 -1.65
CA PRO A 103 9.15 -14.28 -1.47
C PRO A 103 10.11 -15.11 -2.35
N GLU A 104 9.80 -16.38 -2.59
CA GLU A 104 10.62 -17.25 -3.45
C GLU A 104 10.51 -16.86 -4.93
N TYR A 105 9.31 -16.49 -5.39
CA TYR A 105 9.13 -15.91 -6.73
C TYR A 105 9.92 -14.62 -6.90
N TYR A 106 9.85 -13.73 -5.92
CA TYR A 106 10.60 -12.47 -5.94
C TYR A 106 12.11 -12.72 -6.02
N ARG A 107 12.65 -13.59 -5.16
CA ARG A 107 14.07 -13.96 -5.15
C ARG A 107 14.51 -14.56 -6.48
N SER A 108 13.71 -15.48 -7.02
CA SER A 108 14.00 -16.13 -8.30
C SER A 108 14.02 -15.13 -9.45
N MET A 109 13.09 -14.18 -9.47
CA MET A 109 13.05 -13.14 -10.50
C MET A 109 14.19 -12.14 -10.38
N ARG A 110 14.54 -11.70 -9.17
CA ARG A 110 15.72 -10.85 -8.96
C ARG A 110 17.01 -11.51 -9.41
N ARG A 111 17.15 -12.84 -9.29
CA ARG A 111 18.32 -13.56 -9.84
C ARG A 111 18.40 -13.52 -11.37
N VAL A 112 17.26 -13.53 -12.07
CA VAL A 112 17.21 -13.52 -13.53
C VAL A 112 17.36 -12.11 -14.12
N ILE A 113 16.70 -11.13 -13.51
CA ILE A 113 16.67 -9.73 -13.97
C ILE A 113 17.94 -8.97 -13.54
N GLY A 114 18.54 -9.34 -12.40
CA GLY A 114 19.67 -8.64 -11.82
C GLY A 114 19.27 -7.30 -11.18
N ASP A 115 20.15 -6.32 -11.28
CA ASP A 115 20.02 -4.99 -10.66
C ASP A 115 19.17 -4.00 -11.48
N VAL A 116 18.48 -4.48 -12.52
CA VAL A 116 17.57 -3.62 -13.29
C VAL A 116 16.39 -3.22 -12.40
N ASP A 117 16.11 -1.93 -12.37
CA ASP A 117 14.93 -1.41 -11.67
C ASP A 117 13.68 -1.70 -12.50
N VAL A 118 12.83 -2.55 -11.96
CA VAL A 118 11.64 -3.08 -12.62
C VAL A 118 10.48 -2.96 -11.66
N PRO A 119 9.32 -2.41 -12.06
CA PRO A 119 8.17 -2.32 -11.19
C PRO A 119 7.59 -3.70 -10.88
N PHE A 120 7.36 -3.92 -9.58
CA PHE A 120 6.66 -5.08 -9.04
C PHE A 120 5.32 -4.64 -8.45
N ILE A 121 4.30 -5.46 -8.58
CA ILE A 121 3.03 -5.32 -7.86
C ILE A 121 2.71 -6.63 -7.14
N LEU A 122 2.32 -6.52 -5.87
CA LEU A 122 1.76 -7.62 -5.10
C LEU A 122 0.23 -7.57 -5.13
N VAL A 123 -0.41 -8.70 -5.40
CA VAL A 123 -1.86 -8.83 -5.50
C VAL A 123 -2.38 -9.95 -4.60
N GLY A 124 -3.21 -9.61 -3.63
CA GLY A 124 -4.03 -10.56 -2.87
C GLY A 124 -5.38 -10.76 -3.58
N ASN A 125 -5.49 -11.78 -4.43
CA ASN A 125 -6.69 -12.09 -5.19
C ASN A 125 -7.76 -12.80 -4.32
N LYS A 126 -8.98 -12.86 -4.84
CA LYS A 126 -10.19 -13.43 -4.21
C LYS A 126 -10.65 -12.64 -2.99
N SER A 127 -10.51 -11.31 -3.02
CA SER A 127 -10.96 -10.38 -1.96
C SER A 127 -12.45 -10.51 -1.62
N ASP A 128 -13.25 -11.06 -2.54
CA ASP A 128 -14.68 -11.36 -2.35
C ASP A 128 -14.93 -12.49 -1.34
N LEU A 129 -13.96 -13.38 -1.11
CA LEU A 129 -14.07 -14.51 -0.18
C LEU A 129 -13.63 -14.11 1.25
N LYS A 130 -14.28 -13.09 1.82
CA LYS A 130 -13.91 -12.51 3.12
C LYS A 130 -13.93 -13.53 4.27
N TYR A 131 -14.89 -14.47 4.25
CA TYR A 131 -15.07 -15.47 5.31
C TYR A 131 -14.06 -16.62 5.27
N ASP A 132 -13.45 -16.88 4.11
CA ASP A 132 -12.43 -17.92 3.92
C ASP A 132 -11.00 -17.34 4.02
N ARG A 133 -10.87 -16.09 4.50
CA ARG A 133 -9.60 -15.38 4.56
C ARG A 133 -8.63 -16.05 5.53
N GLN A 134 -7.43 -16.35 5.04
CA GLN A 134 -6.30 -16.89 5.81
C GLN A 134 -5.13 -15.90 5.91
N VAL A 135 -5.09 -14.89 5.04
CA VAL A 135 -4.05 -13.86 5.00
C VAL A 135 -4.73 -12.50 5.17
N SER A 136 -4.34 -11.78 6.21
CA SER A 136 -4.87 -10.44 6.48
C SER A 136 -4.31 -9.41 5.50
N TRP A 137 -5.02 -8.29 5.35
CA TRP A 137 -4.52 -7.17 4.54
C TRP A 137 -3.18 -6.66 5.06
N ASN A 138 -3.02 -6.55 6.39
CA ASN A 138 -1.80 -6.09 7.05
C ASN A 138 -0.59 -6.97 6.73
N GLU A 139 -0.76 -8.28 6.62
CA GLU A 139 0.31 -9.18 6.20
C GLU A 139 0.71 -8.96 4.75
N GLY A 140 -0.26 -8.79 3.84
CA GLY A 140 -0.01 -8.44 2.45
C GLY A 140 0.77 -7.13 2.33
N ALA A 141 0.37 -6.11 3.08
CA ALA A 141 1.04 -4.82 3.09
C ALA A 141 2.45 -4.89 3.68
N ALA A 142 2.63 -5.59 4.80
CA ALA A 142 3.95 -5.79 5.40
C ALA A 142 4.90 -6.52 4.43
N LEU A 143 4.39 -7.52 3.71
CA LEU A 143 5.19 -8.19 2.67
C LEU A 143 5.53 -7.21 1.54
N SER A 144 4.58 -6.41 1.05
CA SER A 144 4.86 -5.44 -0.02
C SER A 144 5.88 -4.38 0.38
N ASP A 145 5.83 -3.89 1.63
CA ASP A 145 6.81 -2.97 2.17
C ASP A 145 8.20 -3.63 2.24
N HIS A 146 8.26 -4.91 2.63
CA HIS A 146 9.51 -5.69 2.64
C HIS A 146 10.09 -5.90 1.24
N LEU A 147 9.24 -6.14 0.24
CA LEU A 147 9.64 -6.33 -1.16
C LEU A 147 9.89 -5.00 -1.90
N GLY A 148 9.48 -3.87 -1.32
CA GLY A 148 9.59 -2.54 -1.94
C GLY A 148 8.62 -2.35 -3.11
N CYS A 149 7.42 -2.91 -3.04
CA CYS A 149 6.42 -2.88 -4.10
C CYS A 149 5.06 -2.36 -3.62
N VAL A 150 4.14 -2.09 -4.55
CA VAL A 150 2.77 -1.69 -4.20
C VAL A 150 1.89 -2.93 -4.04
N PHE A 151 0.97 -2.88 -3.07
CA PHE A 151 0.01 -3.94 -2.77
C PHE A 151 -1.42 -3.56 -3.12
N PHE A 152 -2.14 -4.51 -3.73
CA PHE A 152 -3.57 -4.46 -3.99
C PHE A 152 -4.21 -5.75 -3.48
N GLU A 153 -5.41 -5.66 -2.92
CA GLU A 153 -6.32 -6.79 -2.92
C GLU A 153 -7.26 -6.67 -4.11
N ALA A 154 -7.58 -7.77 -4.78
CA ALA A 154 -8.42 -7.78 -5.96
C ALA A 154 -9.39 -8.96 -5.94
N SER A 155 -10.44 -8.86 -6.74
CA SER A 155 -11.34 -9.97 -7.01
C SER A 155 -11.56 -10.08 -8.51
N ALA A 156 -10.99 -11.11 -9.11
CA ALA A 156 -11.31 -11.50 -10.48
C ALA A 156 -12.82 -11.70 -10.68
N LYS A 157 -13.55 -12.16 -9.65
CA LYS A 157 -14.99 -12.43 -9.70
C LYS A 157 -15.83 -11.16 -9.73
N SER A 158 -15.53 -10.16 -8.90
CA SER A 158 -16.29 -8.91 -8.88
C SER A 158 -15.74 -7.85 -9.84
N GLY A 159 -14.48 -7.96 -10.26
CA GLY A 159 -13.76 -6.94 -11.02
C GLY A 159 -13.08 -5.89 -10.13
N GLU A 160 -13.10 -6.05 -8.79
CA GLU A 160 -12.47 -5.11 -7.86
C GLU A 160 -10.96 -5.02 -8.13
N ASN A 161 -10.47 -3.78 -8.32
CA ASN A 161 -9.06 -3.39 -8.49
C ASN A 161 -8.31 -3.97 -9.70
N ILE A 162 -8.98 -4.67 -10.63
CA ILE A 162 -8.34 -5.28 -11.81
C ILE A 162 -7.66 -4.20 -12.68
N ASP A 163 -8.42 -3.21 -13.14
CA ASP A 163 -7.87 -2.12 -13.97
C ASP A 163 -6.78 -1.34 -13.23
N LEU A 164 -6.98 -1.11 -11.93
CA LEU A 164 -6.07 -0.33 -11.12
C LEU A 164 -4.69 -1.00 -10.99
N ILE A 165 -4.64 -2.33 -10.93
CA ILE A 165 -3.38 -3.09 -10.91
C ILE A 165 -2.60 -2.84 -12.20
N PHE A 166 -3.24 -3.03 -13.36
CA PHE A 166 -2.58 -2.88 -14.66
C PHE A 166 -2.20 -1.43 -14.96
N PHE A 167 -3.08 -0.48 -14.63
CA PHE A 167 -2.79 0.95 -14.78
C PHE A 167 -1.62 1.39 -13.92
N ASN A 168 -1.53 0.92 -12.67
CA ASN A 168 -0.39 1.22 -11.81
C ASN A 168 0.90 0.60 -12.32
N LEU A 169 0.84 -0.61 -12.87
CA LEU A 169 2.04 -1.22 -13.44
C LEU A 169 2.55 -0.38 -14.61
N ILE A 170 1.67 0.05 -15.52
CA ILE A 170 2.04 0.95 -16.62
C ILE A 170 2.60 2.28 -16.11
N ARG A 171 1.99 2.89 -15.08
CA ARG A 171 2.55 4.11 -14.47
C ARG A 171 3.96 3.88 -13.95
N GLY A 172 4.20 2.77 -13.25
CA GLY A 172 5.52 2.39 -12.77
C GLY A 172 6.51 2.20 -13.92
N LEU A 173 6.10 1.54 -15.00
CA LEU A 173 6.90 1.33 -16.22
C LEU A 173 7.29 2.65 -16.90
N ARG A 174 6.40 3.65 -16.84
CA ARG A 174 6.63 5.00 -17.37
C ARG A 174 7.39 5.92 -16.42
N GLY A 175 7.68 5.48 -15.18
CA GLY A 175 8.27 6.33 -14.14
C GLY A 175 7.30 7.38 -13.56
N SER A 176 6.00 7.21 -13.78
CA SER A 176 4.93 8.07 -13.27
C SER A 176 4.54 7.72 -11.84
N ALA A 177 3.93 8.68 -11.14
CA ALA A 177 3.41 8.46 -9.79
C ALA A 177 2.32 7.37 -9.78
N LEU A 178 2.41 6.46 -8.82
CA LEU A 178 1.45 5.38 -8.63
C LEU A 178 0.18 5.90 -7.92
N VAL A 179 -0.98 5.39 -8.33
CA VAL A 179 -2.27 5.60 -7.68
C VAL A 179 -2.48 4.52 -6.62
N ILE A 180 -2.42 4.93 -5.36
CA ILE A 180 -2.61 4.04 -4.21
C ILE A 180 -4.11 3.88 -3.95
N PRO A 181 -4.63 2.63 -3.81
CA PRO A 181 -6.04 2.40 -3.47
C PRO A 181 -6.43 3.06 -2.15
N GLU A 182 -7.68 3.46 -2.03
CA GLU A 182 -8.21 4.06 -0.80
C GLU A 182 -8.05 3.12 0.40
N LYS A 183 -8.31 1.82 0.23
CA LYS A 183 -8.06 0.81 1.28
C LYS A 183 -6.59 0.77 1.72
N ALA A 184 -5.64 0.92 0.79
CA ALA A 184 -4.22 0.96 1.13
C ALA A 184 -3.82 2.26 1.83
N ARG A 185 -4.43 3.40 1.45
CA ARG A 185 -4.31 4.67 2.17
C ARG A 185 -4.81 4.53 3.61
N ILE A 186 -5.99 3.91 3.77
CA ILE A 186 -6.63 3.66 5.05
C ILE A 186 -5.74 2.83 5.97
N HIS A 187 -5.25 1.69 5.51
CA HIS A 187 -4.44 0.82 6.37
C HIS A 187 -3.06 1.39 6.67
N ARG A 188 -2.43 2.12 5.72
CA ARG A 188 -1.21 2.90 6.02
C ARG A 188 -1.46 3.91 7.14
N GLU A 189 -2.62 4.56 7.11
CA GLU A 189 -3.02 5.49 8.16
C GLU A 189 -3.30 4.76 9.49
N ASN A 190 -3.96 3.60 9.48
CA ASN A 190 -4.13 2.76 10.67
C ASN A 190 -2.79 2.35 11.29
N ALA A 191 -1.83 1.91 10.47
CA ALA A 191 -0.50 1.55 10.93
C ALA A 191 0.26 2.76 11.51
N ARG A 192 0.08 3.96 10.94
CA ARG A 192 0.60 5.21 11.51
C ARG A 192 -0.03 5.51 12.88
N VAL A 193 -1.35 5.42 13.00
CA VAL A 193 -2.07 5.65 14.25
C VAL A 193 -1.64 4.65 15.32
N MET A 194 -1.49 3.37 14.99
CA MET A 194 -1.01 2.35 15.95
C MET A 194 0.41 2.64 16.46
N ARG A 195 1.30 3.13 15.58
CA ARG A 195 2.66 3.52 15.98
C ARG A 195 2.67 4.77 16.87
N LEU A 196 1.81 5.74 16.58
CA LEU A 196 1.59 6.90 17.45
C LEU A 196 1.07 6.48 18.82
N GLN A 197 0.10 5.55 18.86
CA GLN A 197 -0.45 5.02 20.11
C GLN A 197 0.63 4.38 20.97
N ASN A 198 1.48 3.52 20.39
CA ASN A 198 2.57 2.89 21.11
C ASN A 198 3.56 3.90 21.72
N GLU A 199 3.87 5.00 21.01
CA GLU A 199 4.73 6.06 21.55
C GLU A 199 4.05 6.84 22.70
N ILE A 200 2.73 7.02 22.62
CA ILE A 200 1.95 7.67 23.69
C ILE A 200 1.86 6.78 24.92
N ASP A 201 1.58 5.49 24.75
CA ASP A 201 1.56 4.52 25.85
C ASP A 201 2.92 4.48 26.56
N TYR A 202 4.01 4.58 25.80
CA TYR A 202 5.35 4.76 26.36
C TYR A 202 5.46 6.04 27.20
N ILE A 203 5.02 7.21 26.69
CA ILE A 203 5.06 8.47 27.46
C ILE A 203 4.22 8.35 28.74
N TYR A 204 3.01 7.78 28.67
CA TYR A 204 2.18 7.54 29.84
C TYR A 204 2.87 6.63 30.86
N SER A 205 3.57 5.59 30.40
CA SER A 205 4.34 4.70 31.27
C SER A 205 5.48 5.44 31.99
N GLU A 206 6.12 6.41 31.34
CA GLU A 206 7.17 7.24 31.94
C GLU A 206 6.58 8.25 32.94
N LEU A 207 5.46 8.89 32.60
CA LEU A 207 4.78 9.85 33.48
C LEU A 207 4.34 9.21 34.81
N ARG A 208 3.89 7.96 34.79
CA ARG A 208 3.49 7.22 36.00
C ARG A 208 4.60 7.07 37.04
N LYS A 209 5.88 7.20 36.65
CA LYS A 209 7.04 6.96 37.51
C LYS A 209 7.28 8.05 38.55
N THR A 210 6.71 9.25 38.40
CA THR A 210 6.94 10.37 39.33
C THR A 210 5.63 11.05 39.74
N ALA A 211 5.57 11.65 40.94
CA ALA A 211 4.39 12.37 41.41
C ALA A 211 4.02 13.58 40.51
N TYR A 212 5.04 14.30 40.02
CA TYR A 212 4.85 15.37 39.05
C TYR A 212 4.36 14.83 37.69
N GLY A 213 4.91 13.69 37.25
CA GLY A 213 4.46 12.97 36.06
C GLY A 213 3.01 12.50 36.14
N GLN A 214 2.58 11.98 37.29
CA GLN A 214 1.18 11.60 37.53
C GLN A 214 0.25 12.82 37.50
N THR A 215 0.71 13.99 37.95
CA THR A 215 -0.04 15.24 37.87
C THR A 215 -0.23 15.66 36.40
N VAL A 216 0.83 15.58 35.60
CA VAL A 216 0.79 15.85 34.15
C VAL A 216 -0.09 14.80 33.44
N GLN A 217 -0.01 13.52 33.80
CA GLN A 217 -0.93 12.47 33.32
C GLN A 217 -2.39 12.73 33.65
N ALA A 218 -2.68 13.23 34.86
CA ALA A 218 -4.04 13.62 35.23
C ALA A 218 -4.53 14.83 34.42
N MET A 219 -3.65 15.80 34.12
CA MET A 219 -3.98 16.91 33.22
C MET A 219 -4.29 16.40 31.80
N PHE A 220 -3.54 15.42 31.30
CA PHE A 220 -3.81 14.74 30.03
C PHE A 220 -5.18 14.04 30.02
N HIS A 221 -5.48 13.21 31.01
CA HIS A 221 -6.77 12.53 31.10
C HIS A 221 -7.94 13.50 31.24
N LYS A 222 -7.73 14.64 31.93
CA LYS A 222 -8.77 15.65 32.10
C LYS A 222 -9.08 16.40 30.80
N ALA A 223 -8.10 16.60 29.91
CA ALA A 223 -8.32 17.14 28.58
C ALA A 223 -9.02 16.12 27.66
N SER A 224 -8.58 14.86 27.70
CA SER A 224 -9.06 13.75 26.85
C SER A 224 -10.37 13.09 27.31
N ASN A 225 -11.06 13.63 28.31
CA ASN A 225 -12.16 12.95 29.00
C ASN A 225 -13.44 12.84 28.15
N GLU A 226 -13.59 13.69 27.13
CA GLU A 226 -14.73 13.65 26.19
C GLU A 226 -14.49 12.57 25.11
N GLN A 227 -13.26 12.42 24.64
CA GLN A 227 -12.88 11.48 23.59
C GLN A 227 -12.74 10.05 24.12
N SER A 228 -12.31 9.84 25.38
CA SER A 228 -12.33 8.49 25.99
C SER A 228 -13.73 7.92 26.11
N GLN A 229 -14.75 8.76 26.33
CA GLN A 229 -16.16 8.34 26.36
C GLN A 229 -16.70 7.94 24.99
N ILE A 230 -16.05 8.38 23.91
CA ILE A 230 -16.39 8.03 22.52
C ILE A 230 -15.57 6.81 22.07
N LEU A 231 -14.28 6.77 22.38
CA LEU A 231 -13.35 5.70 21.99
C LEU A 231 -13.64 4.37 22.68
N GLU A 232 -13.93 4.35 23.98
CA GLU A 232 -14.15 3.09 24.71
C GLU A 232 -15.33 2.27 24.14
N PRO A 233 -16.51 2.86 23.87
CA PRO A 233 -17.60 2.13 23.24
C PRO A 233 -17.28 1.64 21.82
N LEU A 234 -16.55 2.43 21.03
CA LEU A 234 -16.20 2.06 19.66
C LEU A 234 -15.18 0.91 19.65
N LEU A 235 -14.16 0.96 20.50
CA LEU A 235 -13.18 -0.12 20.67
C LEU A 235 -13.85 -1.42 21.14
N ALA A 236 -14.74 -1.34 22.12
CA ALA A 236 -15.49 -2.50 22.60
C ALA A 236 -16.39 -3.11 21.51
N GLN A 237 -16.95 -2.28 20.63
CA GLN A 237 -17.68 -2.77 19.45
C GLN A 237 -16.74 -3.43 18.44
N ALA A 238 -15.51 -2.93 18.26
CA ALA A 238 -14.57 -3.45 17.27
C ALA A 238 -13.97 -4.81 17.65
N ASP A 239 -13.94 -5.10 18.95
CA ASP A 239 -13.48 -6.37 19.51
C ASP A 239 -14.54 -7.49 19.43
N SER A 240 -15.78 -7.19 19.02
CA SER A 240 -16.82 -8.22 18.87
C SER A 240 -16.52 -9.14 17.67
N GLU A 241 -16.49 -10.45 17.94
CA GLU A 241 -16.25 -11.50 16.93
C GLU A 241 -17.38 -11.63 15.89
N ASP A 242 -18.56 -11.08 16.19
CA ASP A 242 -19.77 -11.20 15.37
C ASP A 242 -19.91 -10.07 14.32
N LEU A 243 -19.02 -9.08 14.30
CA LEU A 243 -19.11 -7.98 13.34
C LEU A 243 -18.90 -8.44 11.91
N LYS A 244 -19.76 -7.98 11.00
CA LYS A 244 -19.50 -8.15 9.58
C LYS A 244 -18.27 -7.34 9.18
N PRO A 245 -17.47 -7.80 8.20
CA PRO A 245 -16.27 -7.08 7.77
C PRO A 245 -16.49 -5.60 7.39
N GLU A 246 -17.64 -5.27 6.79
CA GLU A 246 -17.99 -3.90 6.38
C GLU A 246 -18.36 -3.00 7.56
N GLU A 247 -18.94 -3.56 8.62
CA GLU A 247 -19.23 -2.85 9.86
C GLU A 247 -17.95 -2.62 10.64
N LYS A 248 -17.06 -3.62 10.67
CA LYS A 248 -15.74 -3.51 11.29
C LYS A 248 -14.87 -2.46 10.60
N GLU A 249 -14.87 -2.40 9.27
CA GLU A 249 -14.12 -1.40 8.51
C GLU A 249 -14.60 0.04 8.80
N LYS A 250 -15.92 0.27 8.85
CA LYS A 250 -16.48 1.57 9.24
C LYS A 250 -16.13 1.94 10.68
N LEU A 251 -16.16 0.97 11.57
CA LEU A 251 -15.86 1.18 12.97
C LEU A 251 -14.37 1.51 13.19
N GLU A 252 -13.47 0.82 12.49
CA GLU A 252 -12.04 1.14 12.45
C GLU A 252 -11.76 2.54 11.88
N GLU A 253 -12.55 3.01 10.92
CA GLU A 253 -12.49 4.38 10.42
C GLU A 253 -12.92 5.40 11.49
N MET A 254 -14.06 5.18 12.14
CA MET A 254 -14.53 6.06 13.23
C MET A 254 -13.53 6.12 14.40
N ILE A 255 -13.00 4.96 14.82
CA ILE A 255 -11.99 4.85 15.88
C ILE A 255 -10.76 5.68 15.51
N ARG A 256 -10.29 5.59 14.25
CA ARG A 256 -9.12 6.31 13.77
C ARG A 256 -9.33 7.82 13.75
N GLU A 257 -10.48 8.30 13.26
CA GLU A 257 -10.80 9.72 13.26
C GLU A 257 -10.81 10.29 14.69
N GLU A 258 -11.43 9.56 15.62
CA GLU A 258 -11.48 9.94 17.03
C GLU A 258 -10.08 9.92 17.68
N TYR A 259 -9.26 8.91 17.36
CA TYR A 259 -7.85 8.89 17.77
C TYR A 259 -7.08 10.11 17.25
N ILE A 260 -7.26 10.51 15.99
CA ILE A 260 -6.59 11.69 15.41
C ILE A 260 -7.00 12.98 16.15
N LEU A 261 -8.28 13.09 16.56
CA LEU A 261 -8.75 14.22 17.36
C LEU A 261 -8.11 14.22 18.76
N CYS A 262 -8.08 13.09 19.45
CA CYS A 262 -7.43 12.93 20.75
C CYS A 262 -5.93 13.29 20.67
N LEU A 263 -5.23 12.84 19.62
CA LEU A 263 -3.84 13.19 19.36
C LEU A 263 -3.64 14.72 19.29
N ARG A 264 -4.48 15.46 18.56
CA ARG A 264 -4.29 16.92 18.42
C ARG A 264 -4.23 17.67 19.75
N GLU A 265 -4.96 17.23 20.77
CA GLU A 265 -4.94 17.84 22.11
C GLU A 265 -3.63 17.59 22.87
N PHE A 266 -2.98 16.44 22.62
CA PHE A 266 -1.72 16.07 23.26
C PHE A 266 -0.58 17.06 22.97
N ARG A 267 -0.68 17.83 21.88
CA ARG A 267 0.33 18.82 21.47
C ARG A 267 0.67 19.82 22.59
N GLY A 268 -0.32 20.23 23.37
CA GLY A 268 -0.19 21.29 24.38
C GLY A 268 0.78 20.95 25.52
N TYR A 269 1.09 19.67 25.71
CA TYR A 269 1.81 19.17 26.88
C TYR A 269 3.23 18.67 26.57
N PHE A 270 3.67 18.79 25.31
CA PHE A 270 5.02 18.35 24.93
C PHE A 270 6.12 19.13 25.62
N ALA A 271 5.85 20.39 26.01
CA ALA A 271 6.81 21.20 26.75
C ALA A 271 7.13 20.56 28.11
N GLU A 272 6.10 20.07 28.81
CA GLU A 272 6.17 19.42 30.11
C GLU A 272 6.82 18.04 30.01
N VAL A 273 6.40 17.22 29.03
CA VAL A 273 7.01 15.90 28.75
C VAL A 273 8.51 16.06 28.45
N LYS A 274 8.88 17.08 27.67
CA LYS A 274 10.28 17.39 27.35
C LYS A 274 11.04 17.92 28.57
N ALA A 275 10.42 18.77 29.41
CA ALA A 275 11.03 19.28 30.64
C ALA A 275 11.36 18.16 31.63
N MET A 276 10.59 17.07 31.63
CA MET A 276 10.85 15.85 32.40
C MET A 276 11.96 14.96 31.80
N GLY A 277 12.50 15.29 30.63
CA GLY A 277 13.52 14.48 29.96
C GLY A 277 12.98 13.19 29.31
N ILE A 278 11.65 13.05 29.20
CA ILE A 278 11.02 11.92 28.53
C ILE A 278 11.29 12.02 27.03
N LYS A 279 11.74 10.93 26.42
CA LYS A 279 12.03 10.89 24.99
C LYS A 279 10.73 10.83 24.19
N VAL A 280 10.57 11.77 23.29
CA VAL A 280 9.52 11.75 22.27
C VAL A 280 10.06 11.04 21.02
N GLY A 281 9.35 10.02 20.57
CA GLY A 281 9.72 9.20 19.41
C GLY A 281 9.49 9.88 18.06
N PRO A 282 9.94 9.26 16.95
CA PRO A 282 9.87 9.84 15.61
C PRO A 282 8.43 10.05 15.09
N TYR A 283 7.48 9.16 15.39
CA TYR A 283 6.12 9.26 14.82
C TYR A 283 5.37 10.45 15.40
N ILE A 284 5.46 10.64 16.73
CA ILE A 284 4.92 11.82 17.38
C ILE A 284 5.58 13.09 16.81
N ARG A 285 6.90 13.10 16.62
CA ARG A 285 7.60 14.28 16.07
C ARG A 285 7.11 14.64 14.69
N GLU A 286 6.99 13.66 13.79
CA GLU A 286 6.43 13.86 12.45
C GLU A 286 5.02 14.43 12.53
N PHE A 287 4.14 13.83 13.33
CA PHE A 287 2.73 14.22 13.43
C PHE A 287 2.53 15.67 13.92
N TYR A 288 3.32 16.15 14.88
CA TYR A 288 3.21 17.53 15.39
C TYR A 288 4.21 18.52 14.76
N GLY A 289 5.02 18.09 13.79
CA GLY A 289 6.06 18.90 13.17
C GLY A 289 7.14 19.36 14.16
N LEU A 290 7.53 18.50 15.10
CA LEU A 290 8.56 18.81 16.10
C LEU A 290 9.97 18.64 15.50
N PRO A 291 10.95 19.47 15.89
CA PRO A 291 12.32 19.33 15.40
C PRO A 291 12.96 18.01 15.85
N GLU A 292 13.77 17.43 14.98
CA GLU A 292 14.61 16.26 15.28
C GLU A 292 15.51 16.55 16.49
N PRO A 293 15.72 15.58 17.40
CA PRO A 293 16.63 15.77 18.50
C PRO A 293 18.04 16.05 17.95
N THR A 294 18.60 17.21 18.30
CA THR A 294 20.00 17.53 17.99
C THR A 294 20.86 16.38 18.48
N LYS A 295 21.48 15.64 17.54
CA LYS A 295 22.48 14.61 17.88
C LYS A 295 23.49 15.28 18.81
N ARG A 296 23.50 14.93 20.09
CA ARG A 296 24.57 15.39 21.00
C ARG A 296 25.86 15.01 20.30
N LYS A 297 26.66 16.01 19.90
CA LYS A 297 28.02 15.78 19.41
C LYS A 297 28.68 14.89 20.46
N ARG A 298 28.97 13.64 20.11
CA ARG A 298 29.84 12.81 20.95
C ARG A 298 31.15 13.58 21.01
N PHE A 299 31.43 14.20 22.16
CA PHE A 299 32.77 14.66 22.44
C PHE A 299 33.63 13.40 22.44
N ARG A 300 34.37 13.19 21.35
CA ARG A 300 35.57 12.36 21.38
C ARG A 300 36.51 13.09 22.32
N PHE A 301 36.63 12.59 23.55
CA PHE A 301 37.82 12.88 24.33
C PHE A 301 38.99 12.27 23.55
N PHE A 302 39.90 13.13 23.11
CA PHE A 302 41.21 12.75 22.60
C PHE A 302 42.08 12.22 23.75
#